data_AF-A0A3C0C5Y5-F1
#
_entry.id   AF-A0A3C0C5Y5-F1
#
_cell.length_a   1.000
_cell.length_b   1.000
_cell.length_c   1.000
_cell.angle_alpha   90.00
_cell.angle_beta   90.00
_cell.angle_gamma   90.00
#
_symmetry.space_group_name_H-M   'P 1'
#
loop_
_entity.id
_entity.type
_entity.pdbx_description
1 polymer ?
#
loop_
_entity_poly.entity_id
_entity_poly.type
_entity_poly.pdbx_seq_one_letter_code
_entity_poly.pdbx_strand_id
1 'polypeptide(L)' 'DPAFSGQFHEKIVEKIVVTTTPPAADNEIQAISGATITSEAVASGVNAALGYWAKNLKGEGN' A
#
# COMPACT_ATOMS: atom_id res chain seq x y z
N ASP A 1 -10.31 8.92 -4.97
CA ASP A 1 -9.86 10.11 -4.25
C ASP A 1 -8.37 10.31 -4.55
N PRO A 2 -7.96 11.40 -5.21
CA PRO A 2 -6.57 11.67 -5.55
C PRO A 2 -5.64 11.76 -4.33
N ALA A 3 -6.13 12.25 -3.19
CA ALA A 3 -5.35 12.35 -1.95
C ALA A 3 -5.14 10.97 -1.31
N PHE A 4 -6.08 10.03 -1.47
CA PHE A 4 -5.88 8.64 -1.05
C PHE A 4 -4.94 7.88 -2.00
N SER A 5 -5.21 7.88 -3.30
CA SER A 5 -4.39 7.14 -4.28
C SER A 5 -2.98 7.72 -4.42
N GLY A 6 -2.82 9.03 -4.23
CA GLY A 6 -1.53 9.70 -4.26
C GLY A 6 -0.58 9.23 -3.15
N GLN A 7 -1.12 8.74 -2.02
CA GLN A 7 -0.29 8.19 -0.95
C GLN A 7 0.43 6.90 -1.37
N PHE A 8 0.00 6.21 -2.43
CA PHE A 8 0.71 5.04 -2.94
C PHE A 8 1.81 5.40 -3.95
N HIS A 9 1.86 6.66 -4.41
CA HIS A 9 2.83 7.11 -5.40
C HIS A 9 4.23 7.22 -4.77
N GLU A 10 5.28 6.84 -5.52
CA GLU A 10 6.70 6.92 -5.13
C GLU A 10 7.11 6.18 -3.84
N LYS A 11 6.21 5.44 -3.19
CA LYS A 11 6.56 4.60 -2.03
C LYS A 11 7.20 3.30 -2.49
N ILE A 12 8.51 3.16 -2.28
CA ILE A 12 9.22 1.89 -2.45
C ILE A 12 9.26 1.16 -1.11
N VAL A 13 8.19 0.43 -0.82
CA VAL A 13 8.05 -0.34 0.43
C VAL A 13 7.64 -1.78 0.14
N GLU A 14 8.01 -2.71 1.01
CA GLU A 14 7.67 -4.12 0.83
C GLU A 14 6.20 -4.42 1.18
N LYS A 15 5.60 -3.59 2.04
CA LYS A 15 4.22 -3.76 2.50
C LYS A 15 3.63 -2.42 2.93
N ILE A 16 2.44 -2.12 2.45
CA ILE A 16 1.61 -0.99 2.85
C ILE A 16 0.74 -1.37 4.05
N VAL A 17 0.61 -0.44 5.00
CA VAL A 17 -0.25 -0.55 6.18
C VAL A 17 -1.27 0.59 6.16
N VAL A 18 -2.54 0.27 6.39
CA VAL A 18 -3.59 1.29 6.52
C VAL A 18 -3.68 1.74 7.96
N THR A 19 -3.71 3.05 8.16
CA THR A 19 -3.94 3.69 9.46
C THR A 19 -5.15 4.62 9.40
N THR A 20 -5.88 4.74 10.50
CA THR A 20 -6.97 5.73 10.63
C THR A 20 -6.48 7.08 11.16
N THR A 21 -5.24 7.13 11.64
CA THR A 21 -4.55 8.34 12.09
C THR A 21 -3.57 8.84 11.02
N PRO A 22 -2.99 10.04 11.15
CA PRO A 22 -1.93 10.48 10.25
C PRO A 22 -0.81 9.44 10.17
N PRO A 23 -0.27 9.14 8.97
CA PRO A 23 0.82 8.18 8.79
C PRO A 23 2.05 8.60 9.60
N ALA A 24 2.61 7.68 10.37
CA ALA A 24 3.83 7.87 11.14
C ALA A 24 5.06 7.26 10.44
N ALA A 25 4.84 6.39 9.45
CA ALA A 25 5.88 5.71 8.70
C ALA A 25 5.66 5.81 7.18
N ASP A 26 6.74 5.66 6.42
CA ASP A 26 6.71 5.73 4.95
C ASP A 26 5.91 4.59 4.31
N ASN A 27 5.67 3.51 5.02
CA ASN A 27 4.87 2.39 4.54
C ASN A 27 3.39 2.46 5.00
N GLU A 28 3.01 3.55 5.67
CA GLU A 28 1.65 3.78 6.13
C GLU A 28 0.88 4.69 5.18
N ILE A 29 -0.40 4.41 5.02
CA ILE A 29 -1.37 5.23 4.30
C ILE A 29 -2.59 5.48 5.17
N GLN A 30 -3.13 6.67 5.08
CA GLN A 30 -4.32 7.07 5.82
C GLN A 30 -5.58 6.57 5.12
N ALA A 31 -6.43 5.88 5.87
CA ALA A 31 -7.76 5.47 5.45
C ALA A 31 -8.64 6.69 5.17
N ILE A 32 -9.56 6.52 4.22
CA ILE A 32 -10.64 7.49 4.03
C ILE A 32 -11.58 7.42 5.25
N SER A 33 -11.87 8.57 5.87
CA SER A 33 -12.76 8.64 7.03
C SER A 33 -14.14 8.02 6.70
N GLY A 34 -14.55 7.02 7.48
CA GLY A 34 -15.80 6.28 7.26
C GLY A 34 -15.73 5.15 6.22
N ALA A 35 -14.58 4.93 5.58
CA ALA A 35 -14.36 3.88 4.59
C ALA A 35 -13.11 3.03 4.89
N THR A 36 -12.92 2.68 6.16
CA THR A 36 -11.78 1.87 6.63
C THR A 36 -11.70 0.51 5.92
N ILE A 37 -12.83 -0.21 5.82
CA ILE A 37 -12.89 -1.53 5.18
C ILE A 37 -12.47 -1.45 3.70
N THR A 38 -12.95 -0.45 2.97
CA THR A 38 -12.58 -0.26 1.56
C THR A 38 -11.11 0.13 1.41
N SER A 39 -10.59 0.97 2.32
CA SER A 39 -9.18 1.37 2.32
C SER A 39 -8.25 0.17 2.57
N GLU A 40 -8.61 -0.71 3.51
CA GLU A 40 -7.91 -1.97 3.77
C GLU A 40 -7.95 -2.93 2.58
N ALA A 41 -9.09 -3.05 1.89
CA ALA A 41 -9.21 -3.88 0.71
C ALA A 41 -8.24 -3.44 -0.41
N VAL A 42 -8.12 -2.13 -0.65
CA VAL A 42 -7.17 -1.58 -1.64
C VAL A 42 -5.73 -1.85 -1.22
N ALA A 43 -5.37 -1.59 0.03
CA ALA A 43 -4.02 -1.84 0.54
C ALA A 43 -3.64 -3.33 0.48
N SER A 44 -4.59 -4.21 0.78
CA SER A 44 -4.42 -5.67 0.64
C SER A 44 -4.13 -6.06 -0.81
N GLY A 45 -4.87 -5.48 -1.78
CA GLY A 45 -4.61 -5.68 -3.21
C GLY A 45 -3.22 -5.23 -3.64
N VAL A 46 -2.77 -4.06 -3.16
CA VAL A 46 -1.43 -3.55 -3.42
C VAL A 46 -0.36 -4.46 -2.81
N ASN A 47 -0.56 -4.93 -1.58
CA ASN A 47 0.35 -5.87 -0.93
C ASN A 47 0.44 -7.21 -1.66
N ALA A 48 -0.68 -7.71 -2.19
CA ALA A 48 -0.69 -8.91 -3.02
C ALA A 48 0.12 -8.71 -4.31
N ALA A 49 -0.01 -7.55 -4.96
CA ALA A 49 0.77 -7.20 -6.15
C ALA A 49 2.27 -7.06 -5.83
N LEU A 50 2.62 -6.41 -4.70
CA LEU A 50 4.01 -6.32 -4.21
C LEU A 50 4.59 -7.70 -3.94
N GLY A 51 3.84 -8.58 -3.27
CA GLY A 51 4.25 -9.95 -3.01
C GLY A 51 4.42 -10.77 -4.30
N TYR A 52 3.53 -10.59 -5.27
CA TYR A 52 3.65 -11.21 -6.59
C TYR A 52 4.90 -10.72 -7.33
N TRP A 53 5.13 -9.40 -7.36
CA TRP A 53 6.33 -8.83 -7.98
C TRP A 53 7.61 -9.29 -7.27
N ALA A 54 7.63 -9.28 -5.94
CA ALA A 54 8.77 -9.77 -5.16
C ALA A 54 9.08 -11.24 -5.42
N LYS A 55 8.04 -12.08 -5.58
CA LYS A 55 8.19 -13.52 -5.82
C LYS A 55 8.57 -13.86 -7.26
N ASN A 56 8.03 -13.14 -8.25
CA ASN A 56 8.11 -13.55 -9.66
C ASN A 56 9.00 -12.63 -10.52
N LEU A 57 9.31 -11.41 -10.07
CA LEU A 57 9.96 -10.37 -10.89
C LEU A 57 11.20 -9.77 -10.23
N LYS A 58 11.29 -9.77 -8.88
CA LYS A 58 12.48 -9.31 -8.13
C LYS A 58 13.64 -10.33 -8.20
N GLY A 59 13.47 -11.48 -8.86
CA GLY A 59 14.49 -12.53 -8.95
C GLY A 59 14.31 -13.54 -10.10
N GLU A 60 14.64 -13.13 -11.32
CA GLU A 60 15.30 -13.95 -12.35
C GLU A 60 16.42 -13.10 -12.98
N GLY A 61 17.42 -12.79 -12.17
CA GLY A 61 18.65 -12.12 -12.58
C GLY A 61 19.83 -12.75 -11.85
N ASN A 62 20.09 -14.02 -12.13
CA ASN A 62 21.36 -14.72 -11.88
C ASN A 62 21.58 -15.73 -13.01
#